data_AF-A0A1J4YAI1-F1
#
_entry.id   AF-A0A1J4YAI1-F1
#
_cell.length_a   1.000
_cell.length_b   1.000
_cell.length_c   1.000
_cell.angle_alpha   90.00
_cell.angle_beta   90.00
_cell.angle_gamma   90.00
#
_symmetry.space_group_name_H-M   'P 1'
#
loop_
_entity.id
_entity.type
_entity.pdbx_description
1 polymer ?
#
loop_
_entity_poly.entity_id
_entity_poly.type
_entity_poly.pdbx_seq_one_letter_code
_entity_poly.pdbx_strand_id
1 'polypeptide(L)'
;MVISSLKSGQTFIHNDARAKQRFSPASTFKVMNTLIAVEEKTIAGKDDVFKWDGHVYELSNWNHDQILASAFRVSCVWCYQALAARIGAEKYRAYLKQ
;
A
#
# COMPACT_ATOMS: atom_id res chain seq x y z
N MET A 1 3.15 6.06 19.94
CA MET A 1 2.06 6.68 19.15
C MET A 1 2.51 8.09 18.77
N VAL A 2 2.24 8.52 17.55
CA VAL A 2 2.53 9.87 17.07
C VAL A 2 1.23 10.44 16.51
N ILE A 3 0.80 11.60 16.99
CA ILE A 3 -0.39 12.32 16.49
C ILE A 3 0.05 13.74 16.17
N SER A 4 -0.22 14.20 14.94
CA SER A 4 0.06 15.57 14.51
C SER A 4 -1.24 16.27 14.14
N SER A 5 -1.52 17.40 14.78
CA SER A 5 -2.66 18.26 14.48
C SER A 5 -2.36 19.11 13.24
N LEU A 6 -3.17 18.96 12.19
CA LEU A 6 -3.04 19.78 10.99
C LEU A 6 -3.41 21.25 11.23
N LYS A 7 -4.29 21.54 12.20
CA LYS A 7 -4.74 22.90 12.51
C LYS A 7 -3.69 23.71 13.27
N SER A 8 -3.02 23.08 14.24
CA SER A 8 -2.09 23.77 15.15
C SER A 8 -0.62 23.48 14.86
N GLY A 9 -0.31 22.49 14.02
CA GLY A 9 1.06 22.01 13.81
C GLY A 9 1.65 21.24 15.00
N GLN A 10 0.95 21.18 16.13
CA GLN A 10 1.42 20.49 17.33
C GLN A 10 1.47 18.97 17.11
N THR A 11 2.58 18.35 17.54
CA THR A 11 2.78 16.91 17.49
C THR A 11 2.90 16.34 18.90
N PHE A 12 2.14 15.30 19.19
CA PHE A 12 2.12 14.59 20.46
C PHE A 12 2.73 13.20 20.26
N ILE A 13 3.73 12.87 21.08
CA ILE A 13 4.49 11.63 20.95
C ILE A 13 4.44 10.85 22.26
N HIS A 14 3.99 9.61 22.19
CA HIS A 14 4.12 8.63 23.25
C HIS A 14 5.24 7.63 22.91
N ASN A 15 6.21 7.48 23.82
CA ASN A 15 7.43 6.67 23.68
C ASN A 15 8.30 7.12 22.49
N ASP A 16 9.06 8.20 22.70
CA ASP A 16 9.93 8.83 21.70
C ASP A 16 11.00 7.88 21.15
N ALA A 17 11.62 7.06 22.00
CA ALA A 17 12.61 6.08 21.60
C ALA A 17 12.06 5.09 20.57
N ARG A 18 10.87 4.51 20.84
CA ARG A 18 10.21 3.61 19.89
C ARG A 18 9.73 4.35 18.64
N ALA A 19 9.24 5.59 18.77
CA ALA A 19 8.74 6.37 17.64
C ALA A 19 9.83 6.67 16.58
N LYS A 20 11.10 6.77 17.01
CA LYS A 20 12.26 7.00 16.14
C LYS A 20 12.82 5.72 15.51
N GLN A 21 12.41 4.55 15.98
CA GLN A 21 12.86 3.27 15.44
C GLN A 21 12.11 2.93 14.14
N ARG A 22 12.86 2.59 13.08
CA ARG A 22 12.28 2.13 11.82
C ARG A 22 11.84 0.66 11.93
N PHE A 23 10.68 0.36 11.37
CA PHE A 23 10.13 -1.00 11.24
C PHE A 23 9.74 -1.25 9.78
N SER A 24 9.50 -2.53 9.43
CA SER A 24 8.86 -2.85 8.16
C SER A 24 7.48 -2.18 8.10
N PRO A 25 7.13 -1.49 6.99
CA PRO A 25 5.81 -0.91 6.84
C PRO A 25 4.72 -1.99 6.67
N ALA A 26 5.11 -3.20 6.25
CA ALA A 26 4.18 -4.27 5.89
C ALA A 26 3.04 -3.69 5.00
N SER A 27 1.79 -3.92 5.36
CA SER A 27 0.64 -3.46 4.58
C SER A 27 0.39 -1.95 4.59
N THR A 28 1.03 -1.16 5.48
CA THR A 28 0.91 0.31 5.39
C THR A 28 1.60 0.85 4.13
N PHE A 29 2.55 0.10 3.56
CA PHE A 29 3.18 0.44 2.28
C PHE A 29 2.20 0.50 1.10
N LYS A 30 1.02 -0.14 1.22
CA LYS A 30 -0.01 -0.10 0.19
C LYS A 30 -0.44 1.34 -0.15
N VAL A 31 -0.36 2.29 0.81
CA VAL A 31 -0.59 3.72 0.55
C VAL A 31 0.41 4.26 -0.48
N MET A 32 1.70 4.08 -0.25
CA MET A 32 2.75 4.53 -1.18
C MET A 32 2.70 3.77 -2.50
N ASN A 33 2.43 2.46 -2.46
CA ASN A 33 2.30 1.64 -3.67
C ASN A 33 1.17 2.17 -4.57
N THR A 34 0.00 2.47 -4.01
CA THR A 34 -1.11 3.05 -4.76
C THR A 34 -0.78 4.42 -5.35
N LEU A 35 -0.14 5.30 -4.58
CA LEU A 35 0.26 6.63 -5.08
C LEU A 35 1.22 6.51 -6.28
N ILE A 36 2.25 5.66 -6.17
CA ILE A 36 3.19 5.39 -7.26
C ILE A 36 2.45 4.78 -8.46
N ALA A 37 1.53 3.86 -8.23
CA ALA A 37 0.77 3.23 -9.30
C ALA A 37 -0.03 4.23 -10.14
N VAL A 38 -0.65 5.21 -9.47
CA VAL A 38 -1.42 6.29 -10.09
C VAL A 38 -0.50 7.23 -10.87
N GLU A 39 0.62 7.66 -10.28
CA GLU A 39 1.59 8.54 -10.95
C GLU A 39 2.17 7.88 -12.22
N GLU A 40 2.51 6.60 -12.11
CA GLU A 40 3.04 5.80 -13.23
C GLU A 40 1.97 5.33 -14.21
N LYS A 41 0.69 5.69 -13.98
CA LYS A 41 -0.47 5.31 -14.82
C LYS A 41 -0.57 3.79 -15.04
N THR A 42 -0.13 3.00 -14.06
CA THR A 42 -0.20 1.52 -14.07
C THR A 42 -1.52 0.96 -13.58
N ILE A 43 -2.41 1.84 -13.14
CA ILE A 43 -3.78 1.56 -12.74
C ILE A 43 -4.71 2.62 -13.35
N ALA A 44 -5.87 2.21 -13.86
CA ALA A 44 -6.86 3.14 -14.42
C ALA A 44 -7.66 3.89 -13.33
N GLY A 45 -7.72 3.32 -12.12
CA GLY A 45 -8.44 3.91 -11.00
C GLY A 45 -8.88 2.86 -9.97
N LYS A 46 -9.76 3.26 -9.07
CA LYS A 46 -10.22 2.43 -7.94
C LYS A 46 -10.95 1.14 -8.35
N ASP A 47 -11.54 1.13 -9.55
CA ASP A 47 -12.34 0.02 -10.08
C ASP A 47 -11.56 -0.88 -11.05
N ASP A 48 -10.26 -0.62 -11.24
CA ASP A 48 -9.40 -1.45 -12.09
C ASP A 48 -9.21 -2.83 -11.47
N VAL A 49 -9.31 -3.86 -12.31
CA VAL A 49 -9.52 -5.25 -11.91
C VAL A 49 -8.20 -6.02 -11.84
N PHE A 50 -8.04 -6.77 -10.76
CA PHE A 50 -7.07 -7.83 -10.59
C PHE A 50 -7.79 -9.17 -10.75
N LYS A 51 -7.47 -9.88 -11.84
CA LYS A 51 -8.03 -11.20 -12.12
C LYS A 51 -7.40 -12.24 -11.20
N TRP A 52 -8.26 -13.01 -10.54
CA TRP A 52 -7.83 -14.11 -9.69
C TRP A 52 -7.51 -15.34 -10.54
N ASP A 53 -6.43 -16.03 -10.18
CA ASP A 53 -5.92 -17.21 -10.88
C ASP A 53 -6.49 -18.54 -10.36
N GLY A 54 -7.40 -18.48 -9.38
CA GLY A 54 -7.95 -19.66 -8.72
C GLY A 54 -7.11 -20.16 -7.54
N HIS A 55 -5.98 -19.53 -7.20
CA HIS A 55 -5.19 -19.90 -6.04
C HIS A 55 -5.96 -19.65 -4.74
N VAL A 56 -6.14 -20.70 -3.94
CA VAL A 56 -6.85 -20.61 -2.66
C VAL A 56 -5.89 -20.14 -1.57
N TYR A 57 -5.98 -18.85 -1.22
CA TYR A 57 -5.30 -18.25 -0.08
C TYR A 57 -6.05 -18.54 1.23
N GLU A 58 -5.36 -18.49 2.37
CA GLU A 58 -5.94 -18.68 3.71
C GLU A 58 -7.04 -17.65 4.03
N LEU A 59 -6.89 -16.43 3.50
CA LEU A 59 -7.85 -15.36 3.64
C LEU A 59 -8.91 -15.48 2.54
N SER A 60 -10.10 -15.96 2.91
CA SER A 60 -11.19 -16.22 1.95
C SER A 60 -11.60 -14.99 1.12
N ASN A 61 -11.48 -13.79 1.70
CA ASN A 61 -11.74 -12.52 1.01
C ASN A 61 -10.68 -12.13 -0.05
N TRP A 62 -9.65 -12.96 -0.25
CA TRP A 62 -8.68 -12.82 -1.35
C TRP A 62 -8.99 -13.72 -2.54
N ASN A 63 -9.88 -14.71 -2.37
CA ASN A 63 -10.11 -15.81 -3.31
C ASN A 63 -11.20 -15.49 -4.33
N HIS A 64 -11.07 -14.34 -4.99
CA HIS A 64 -11.93 -13.87 -6.05
C HIS A 64 -11.28 -12.68 -6.77
N ASP A 65 -11.80 -12.33 -7.95
CA ASP A 65 -11.41 -11.10 -8.64
C ASP A 65 -11.53 -9.89 -7.70
N GLN A 66 -10.50 -9.06 -7.66
CA GLN A 66 -10.48 -7.84 -6.85
C GLN A 66 -10.50 -6.61 -7.74
N ILE A 67 -10.93 -5.48 -7.20
CA ILE A 67 -10.62 -4.16 -7.73
C ILE A 67 -9.62 -3.47 -6.79
N LEU A 68 -8.94 -2.41 -7.25
CA LEU A 68 -7.99 -1.68 -6.40
C LEU A 68 -8.61 -1.26 -5.04
N ALA A 69 -9.85 -0.78 -5.05
CA ALA A 69 -10.56 -0.40 -3.83
C ALA A 69 -10.74 -1.56 -2.84
N SER A 70 -11.18 -2.73 -3.32
CA SER A 70 -11.38 -3.89 -2.47
C SER A 70 -10.05 -4.47 -2.00
N ALA A 71 -9.05 -4.56 -2.90
CA ALA A 71 -7.71 -5.01 -2.59
C ALA A 71 -7.03 -4.15 -1.50
N PHE A 72 -7.17 -2.82 -1.56
CA PHE A 72 -6.69 -1.93 -0.50
C PHE A 72 -7.38 -2.23 0.83
N ARG A 73 -8.72 -2.29 0.82
CA ARG A 73 -9.55 -2.49 2.02
C ARG A 73 -9.28 -3.83 2.71
N VAL A 74 -9.17 -4.92 1.96
CA VAL A 74 -8.93 -6.28 2.52
C VAL A 74 -7.45 -6.61 2.63
N SER A 75 -6.59 -5.61 2.36
CA SER A 75 -5.14 -5.76 2.40
C SER A 75 -4.61 -6.91 1.54
N CYS A 76 -5.24 -7.13 0.37
CA CYS A 76 -4.94 -8.24 -0.52
C CYS A 76 -3.49 -8.19 -1.02
N VAL A 77 -2.63 -9.09 -0.54
CA VAL A 77 -1.18 -9.01 -0.84
C VAL A 77 -0.89 -9.32 -2.30
N TRP A 78 -1.54 -10.34 -2.88
CA TRP A 78 -1.27 -10.75 -4.26
C TRP A 78 -1.64 -9.66 -5.27
N CYS A 79 -2.71 -8.88 -5.03
CA CYS A 79 -3.05 -7.74 -5.89
C CYS A 79 -1.95 -6.68 -5.90
N TYR A 80 -1.37 -6.37 -4.73
CA TYR A 80 -0.30 -5.38 -4.61
C TYR A 80 1.05 -5.88 -5.11
N GLN A 81 1.28 -7.19 -5.09
CA GLN A 81 2.43 -7.81 -5.77
C GLN A 81 2.28 -7.70 -7.29
N ALA A 82 1.10 -8.00 -7.84
CA ALA A 82 0.82 -7.83 -9.26
C ALA A 82 0.96 -6.37 -9.70
N LEU A 83 0.46 -5.42 -8.89
CA LEU A 83 0.62 -3.99 -9.14
C LEU A 83 2.09 -3.56 -9.11
N ALA A 84 2.85 -4.02 -8.11
CA ALA A 84 4.28 -3.72 -8.01
C ALA A 84 5.08 -4.28 -9.18
N ALA A 85 4.70 -5.46 -9.70
CA ALA A 85 5.30 -6.03 -10.89
C ALA A 85 5.05 -5.17 -12.15
N ARG A 86 3.86 -4.57 -12.29
CA ARG A 86 3.55 -3.62 -13.39
C ARG A 86 4.39 -2.34 -13.31
N ILE A 87 4.70 -1.87 -12.09
CA ILE A 87 5.48 -0.64 -11.85
C ILE A 87 6.98 -0.89 -12.09
N GLY A 88 7.51 -1.99 -11.58
CA GLY A 88 8.93 -2.33 -11.67
C GLY A 88 9.80 -1.72 -10.57
N ALA A 89 10.84 -2.45 -10.17
CA ALA A 89 11.64 -2.14 -8.98
C ALA A 89 12.48 -0.86 -9.10
N GLU A 90 12.90 -0.47 -10.30
CA GLU A 90 13.69 0.75 -10.51
C GLU A 90 12.90 2.01 -10.17
N LYS A 91 11.62 2.06 -10.57
CA LYS A 91 10.74 3.19 -10.26
C LYS A 91 10.53 3.32 -8.76
N TYR A 92 10.25 2.23 -8.05
CA TYR A 92 10.18 2.25 -6.58
C TYR A 92 11.46 2.78 -5.95
N ARG A 93 12.64 2.35 -6.42
CA ARG A 93 13.91 2.87 -5.91
C ARG A 93 14.07 4.38 -6.15
N ALA A 94 13.54 4.92 -7.24
CA ALA A 94 13.54 6.36 -7.49
C ALA A 94 12.61 7.11 -6.52
N TYR A 95 11.36 6.66 -6.35
CA TYR A 95 10.41 7.29 -5.43
C TYR A 95 10.84 7.21 -3.96
N LEU A 96 11.49 6.13 -3.54
CA LEU A 96 11.92 5.95 -2.14
C LEU A 96 13.21 6.71 -1.79
N LYS A 97 13.86 7.35 -2.77
CA LYS A 97 15.04 8.20 -2.58
C LYS A 97 14.72 9.69 -2.55
N GLN A 98 13.52 10.09 -2.96
CA GLN A 98 13.02 11.45 -2.83
C GLN A 98 12.74 11.76 -1.36
#